data_AF-A0A7C4X109-F1
#
_entry.id   AF-A0A7C4X109-F1
#
_cell.length_a   1.000
_cell.length_b   1.000
_cell.length_c   1.000
_cell.angle_alpha   90.00
_cell.angle_beta   90.00
_cell.angle_gamma   90.00
#
_symmetry.space_group_name_H-M   'P 1'
#
loop_
_entity.id
_entity.type
_entity.pdbx_description
1 polymer ?
#
loop_
_entity_poly.entity_id
_entity_poly.type
_entity_poly.pdbx_seq_one_letter_code
_entity_poly.pdbx_strand_id
1 'polypeptide(L)' 'MSEAIEFRDRMEWNRVSALMSLLCNINRDPKRGKVSIPADFNPYAQKEGKAKQRENVIEVKDEESKAMFKAAVTGKTIVR' A
#
# COMPACT_ATOMS: atom_id res chain seq x y z
N MET A 1 -28.38 -11.47 16.37
CA MET A 1 -27.37 -12.47 16.79
C MET A 1 -26.14 -12.53 15.87
N SER A 2 -26.21 -12.03 14.63
CA SER A 2 -25.10 -12.05 13.66
C SER A 2 -23.95 -11.10 13.99
N GLU A 3 -24.23 -9.88 14.45
CA GLU A 3 -23.19 -8.84 14.62
C GLU A 3 -22.10 -9.18 15.66
N ALA A 4 -22.48 -9.79 16.78
CA ALA A 4 -21.52 -10.20 17.81
C ALA A 4 -20.57 -11.30 17.32
N ILE A 5 -21.05 -12.19 16.44
CA ILE A 5 -20.27 -13.26 15.84
C ILE A 5 -19.25 -12.64 14.87
N GLU A 6 -19.69 -11.73 14.00
CA GLU A 6 -18.80 -11.03 13.08
C GLU A 6 -17.74 -10.18 13.79
N PHE A 7 -18.12 -9.51 14.88
CA PHE A 7 -17.17 -8.73 15.67
C PHE A 7 -16.08 -9.61 16.27
N ARG A 8 -16.47 -10.75 16.86
CA ARG A 8 -15.52 -11.71 17.41
C ARG A 8 -14.60 -12.25 16.32
N ASP A 9 -15.16 -12.63 15.17
CA ASP A 9 -14.38 -13.14 14.04
C ASP A 9 -13.36 -12.11 13.54
N ARG A 10 -13.77 -10.84 13.38
CA ARG A 10 -12.85 -9.73 13.06
C ARG A 10 -11.73 -9.59 14.10
N MET A 11 -12.03 -9.70 15.39
CA MET A 11 -11.01 -9.65 16.44
C MET A 11 -10.04 -10.83 16.38
N GLU A 12 -10.53 -12.04 16.12
CA GLU A 12 -9.67 -13.22 15.96
C GLU A 12 -8.71 -13.04 14.78
N TRP A 13 -9.24 -12.62 13.62
CA TRP A 13 -8.42 -12.36 12.44
C TRP A 13 -7.39 -11.26 12.64
N ASN A 14 -7.71 -10.23 13.43
CA ASN A 14 -6.71 -9.22 13.83
C ASN A 14 -5.54 -9.85 14.62
N ARG A 15 -5.81 -10.78 15.53
CA ARG A 15 -4.76 -11.46 16.31
C ARG A 15 -3.94 -12.40 15.45
N VAL A 16 -4.60 -13.24 14.67
CA VAL A 16 -3.95 -14.26 13.83
C VAL A 16 -3.06 -13.60 12.78
N SER A 17 -3.56 -12.56 12.09
CA SER A 17 -2.79 -11.84 11.08
C SER A 17 -1.54 -11.14 11.65
N ALA A 18 -1.62 -10.58 12.85
CA ALA A 18 -0.47 -10.02 13.54
C ALA A 18 0.61 -11.09 13.79
N LEU A 19 0.21 -12.25 14.32
CA LEU A 19 1.13 -13.37 14.57
C LEU A 19 1.76 -13.91 13.28
N MET A 20 0.98 -14.05 12.21
CA MET A 20 1.50 -14.49 10.90
C MET A 20 2.53 -13.51 10.35
N SER A 21 2.26 -12.20 10.43
CA SER A 21 3.22 -11.19 9.97
C SER A 21 4.52 -11.21 10.78
N LEU A 22 4.43 -11.39 12.10
CA LEU A 22 5.59 -11.50 12.98
C LEU A 22 6.42 -12.74 12.62
N LEU A 23 5.79 -13.91 12.50
CA LEU A 23 6.47 -15.16 12.18
C LEU A 23 7.14 -15.08 10.80
N CYS A 24 6.48 -14.50 9.81
CA CYS A 24 7.04 -14.31 8.48
C CYS A 24 8.29 -13.42 8.54
N ASN A 25 8.22 -12.29 9.25
CA ASN A 25 9.33 -11.35 9.36
C ASN A 25 10.51 -11.90 10.17
N ILE A 26 10.27 -12.68 11.24
CA ILE A 26 11.34 -13.33 12.03
C ILE A 26 12.16 -14.30 11.16
N ASN A 27 11.47 -15.06 10.31
CA ASN A 27 12.11 -16.07 9.45
C ASN A 27 12.63 -15.49 8.12
N ARG A 28 12.44 -14.19 7.86
CA ARG A 28 12.84 -13.54 6.61
C ARG A 28 14.29 -13.07 6.66
N ASP A 29 14.98 -13.16 5.54
CA ASP A 29 16.23 -12.41 5.34
C ASP A 29 15.93 -10.90 5.31
N PRO A 30 16.49 -10.08 6.22
CA PRO A 30 16.22 -8.63 6.25
C PRO A 30 16.68 -7.92 4.97
N LYS A 31 17.66 -8.46 4.23
CA LYS A 31 18.19 -7.85 3.00
C LYS A 31 17.38 -8.18 1.76
N ARG A 32 16.41 -9.11 1.84
CA ARG A 32 15.67 -9.62 0.67
C ARG A 32 14.17 -9.49 0.85
N GLY A 33 13.50 -8.90 -0.14
CA GLY A 33 12.03 -8.84 -0.21
C GLY A 33 11.38 -7.70 0.57
N LYS A 34 10.04 -7.64 0.53
CA LYS A 34 9.19 -6.65 1.23
C LYS A 34 8.77 -7.14 2.61
N VAL A 35 8.76 -6.24 3.61
CA VAL A 35 8.33 -6.57 4.99
C VAL A 35 6.85 -6.93 4.96
N SER A 36 6.49 -8.04 5.58
CA SER A 36 5.11 -8.47 5.67
C SER A 36 4.40 -7.69 6.78
N ILE A 37 3.19 -7.22 6.50
CA ILE A 37 2.35 -6.50 7.47
C ILE A 37 1.10 -7.31 7.79
N PRO A 38 0.45 -7.11 8.96
CA PRO A 38 -0.77 -7.86 9.30
C PRO A 38 -1.87 -7.76 8.24
N ALA A 39 -1.99 -6.60 7.58
CA ALA A 39 -2.95 -6.37 6.51
C ALA A 39 -2.75 -7.26 5.27
N ASP A 40 -1.56 -7.83 5.06
CA ASP A 40 -1.32 -8.77 3.95
C ASP A 40 -2.06 -10.11 4.17
N PHE A 41 -2.41 -10.44 5.42
CA PHE A 41 -3.01 -11.73 5.81
C PHE A 41 -4.47 -11.62 6.26
N ASN A 42 -4.92 -10.45 6.70
CA ASN A 42 -6.25 -10.27 7.29
C ASN A 42 -7.33 -10.03 6.20
N PRO A 43 -8.35 -10.90 6.05
CA PRO A 43 -9.42 -10.71 5.06
C PRO A 43 -10.25 -9.44 5.29
N TYR A 44 -10.34 -8.99 6.53
CA TYR A 44 -11.09 -7.78 6.92
C TYR A 44 -10.25 -6.51 6.87
N ALA A 45 -8.92 -6.63 6.67
CA ALA A 45 -8.11 -5.51 6.22
C ALA A 45 -8.41 -5.31 4.73
N GLN A 46 -9.65 -4.89 4.42
CA GLN A 46 -9.99 -4.40 3.09
C GLN A 46 -8.86 -3.47 2.70
N LYS A 47 -8.23 -3.79 1.55
CA LYS A 47 -7.17 -2.97 0.97
C LYS A 47 -7.62 -1.53 1.14
N GLU A 48 -6.96 -0.79 2.03
CA GLU A 48 -6.86 0.65 1.92
C GLU A 48 -6.05 0.89 0.65
N GLY A 49 -6.64 0.52 -0.49
CA GLY A 49 -6.18 0.66 -1.85
C GLY A 49 -6.35 2.10 -2.31
N LYS A 50 -6.33 3.03 -1.36
CA LYS A 50 -5.78 4.33 -1.61
C LYS A 50 -4.41 4.26 -0.98
N ALA A 51 -3.43 3.89 -1.82
CA ALA A 51 -2.04 4.24 -1.61
C ALA A 51 -2.05 5.56 -0.85
N LYS A 52 -1.51 5.59 0.38
CA LYS A 52 -1.38 6.82 1.17
C LYS A 52 -1.17 7.93 0.17
N GLN A 53 -2.20 8.73 -0.10
CA GLN A 53 -2.05 9.91 -0.92
C GLN A 53 -1.09 10.68 -0.05
N ARG A 54 0.20 10.59 -0.37
CA ARG A 54 1.20 11.41 0.29
C ARG A 54 0.62 12.80 0.07
N GLU A 55 0.35 13.53 1.14
CA GLU A 55 -0.37 14.82 1.05
C GLU A 55 0.28 15.76 0.02
N ASN A 56 1.55 15.52 -0.31
CA ASN A 56 2.35 16.26 -1.27
C ASN A 56 2.60 15.52 -2.61
N VAL A 57 1.70 14.64 -3.07
CA VAL A 57 1.83 13.99 -4.40
C VAL A 57 0.66 14.40 -5.30
N ILE A 58 0.98 15.19 -6.31
CA ILE A 58 0.07 15.52 -7.40
C ILE A 58 0.21 14.42 -8.47
N GLU A 59 -0.79 13.56 -8.58
CA GLU A 59 -0.85 12.55 -9.65
C GLU A 59 -1.31 13.20 -10.96
N VAL A 60 -0.39 13.31 -11.93
CA VAL A 60 -0.71 13.76 -13.29
C VAL A 60 -0.97 12.52 -14.15
N LYS A 61 -2.23 12.29 -14.49
CA LYS A 61 -2.64 11.11 -15.27
C LYS A 61 -2.53 11.32 -16.78
N ASP A 62 -2.64 12.58 -17.22
CA ASP A 62 -2.70 12.94 -18.64
C ASP A 62 -1.32 12.87 -19.32
N GLU A 63 -1.27 12.24 -20.49
CA GLU A 63 -0.03 12.05 -21.25
C GLU A 63 0.59 13.38 -21.71
N GLU A 64 -0.23 14.35 -22.11
CA GLU A 64 0.23 15.68 -22.52
C GLU A 64 0.94 16.42 -21.38
N SER A 65 0.37 16.35 -20.18
CA SER A 65 0.95 17.00 -19.00
C SER A 65 2.25 16.29 -18.57
N LYS A 66 2.33 14.95 -18.65
CA LYS A 66 3.57 14.21 -18.42
C LYS A 66 4.68 14.64 -19.38
N ALA A 67 4.35 14.86 -20.66
CA ALA A 67 5.31 15.33 -21.66
C ALA A 67 5.81 16.74 -21.35
N MET A 68 4.91 17.65 -20.97
CA MET A 68 5.26 19.01 -20.53
C MET A 68 6.19 19.01 -19.31
N PHE A 69 5.86 18.23 -18.27
CA PHE A 69 6.72 18.11 -17.09
C PHE A 69 8.08 17.51 -17.42
N LYS A 70 8.13 16.49 -18.28
CA LYS A 70 9.39 15.87 -18.72
C LYS A 70 10.27 16.87 -19.48
N ALA A 71 9.69 17.70 -20.36
CA ALA A 71 10.41 18.74 -21.08
C ALA A 71 10.96 19.81 -20.13
N ALA A 72 10.12 20.30 -19.20
CA ALA A 72 10.49 21.33 -18.23
C ALA A 72 11.63 20.89 -17.28
N VAL A 73 11.62 19.62 -16.85
CA VAL A 73 12.60 19.09 -15.89
C VAL A 73 13.91 18.67 -16.55
N THR A 74 13.89 18.18 -17.80
CA THR A 74 15.10 17.71 -18.50
C THR A 74 15.85 18.80 -19.25
N GLY A 75 15.35 20.05 -19.24
CA GLY A 75 15.99 21.19 -19.92
C GLY A 75 16.03 21.05 -21.45
N LYS A 76 15.36 20.03 -22.02
CA LYS A 76 15.16 19.92 -23.47
C LYS A 76 13.98 20.82 -23.84
N THR A 77 14.31 22.08 -24.14
CA THR A 77 13.39 23.02 -24.77
C THR A 77 12.80 22.37 -26.03
N ILE A 78 11.48 22.18 -26.05
CA ILE A 78 10.78 21.95 -27.32
C ILE A 78 10.91 23.27 -28.07
N VAL A 79 11.84 23.31 -29.02
CA VAL A 79 12.00 24.44 -29.92
C VAL A 79 10.87 24.36 -30.94
N ARG A 80 10.00 25.37 -30.84
CA ARG A 80 8.89 25.79 -31.72
C ARG A 80 7.60 24.98 -31.67
#